data_AF-A0A8J9SRY5-F1
#
_entry.id   AF-A0A8J9SRY5-F1
#
_cell.length_a   1.000
_cell.length_b   1.000
_cell.length_c   1.000
_cell.angle_alpha   90.00
_cell.angle_beta   90.00
_cell.angle_gamma   90.00
#
_symmetry.space_group_name_H-M   'P 1'
#
loop_
_entity.id
_entity.type
_entity.pdbx_description
1 polymer ?
#
loop_
_entity_poly.entity_id
_entity_poly.type
_entity_poly.pdbx_seq_one_letter_code
_entity_poly.pdbx_strand_id
1 'polypeptide(L)'
;MVDGMGGIDSSEYRQFCSLACQAYNALRKSAGLVLNLLSLMSDAGIEDLSNNPVADADGVIAKVEERFMLHLSDDEAERYFLGLINDCLTAIAPRVMDVFHSFAVARR
;
A
#
# COMPACT_ATOMS: atom_id res chain seq x y z
N MET A 1 -11.96 -4.74 8.24
CA MET A 1 -12.16 -4.20 6.88
C MET A 1 -12.48 -5.31 5.88
N VAL A 2 -11.65 -6.37 5.80
CA VAL A 2 -11.90 -7.54 4.94
C VAL A 2 -13.20 -8.25 5.29
N ASP A 3 -13.52 -8.38 6.58
CA ASP A 3 -14.81 -8.95 7.01
C ASP A 3 -16.01 -8.10 6.56
N GLY A 4 -15.83 -6.78 6.42
CA GLY A 4 -16.84 -5.88 5.87
C GLY A 4 -17.05 -6.03 4.36
N MET A 5 -16.09 -6.66 3.66
CA MET A 5 -16.19 -7.04 2.25
C MET A 5 -16.69 -8.49 2.09
N GLY A 6 -17.13 -9.16 3.15
CA GLY A 6 -17.61 -10.55 3.08
C GLY A 6 -16.52 -11.62 3.22
N GLY A 7 -15.30 -11.24 3.61
CA GLY A 7 -14.19 -12.17 3.81
C GLY A 7 -13.34 -12.42 2.56
N ILE A 8 -12.23 -13.15 2.72
CA ILE A 8 -11.23 -13.36 1.66
C ILE A 8 -11.76 -14.16 0.45
N ASP A 9 -12.78 -14.98 0.65
CA ASP A 9 -13.37 -15.82 -0.40
C ASP A 9 -14.52 -15.12 -1.15
N SER A 10 -14.89 -13.91 -0.73
CA SER A 10 -16.01 -13.19 -1.33
C SER A 10 -15.70 -12.70 -2.75
N SER A 11 -16.76 -12.47 -3.53
CA SER A 11 -16.65 -11.80 -4.83
C SER A 11 -16.17 -10.36 -4.69
N GLU A 12 -16.60 -9.68 -3.64
CA GLU A 12 -16.33 -8.28 -3.36
C GLU A 12 -14.86 -8.07 -3.01
N TYR A 13 -14.26 -8.98 -2.23
CA TYR A 13 -12.82 -8.94 -1.93
C TYR A 13 -11.98 -9.17 -3.19
N ARG A 14 -12.37 -10.13 -4.05
CA ARG A 14 -11.71 -10.34 -5.35
C ARG A 14 -11.82 -9.12 -6.26
N GLN A 15 -12.98 -8.46 -6.28
CA GLN A 15 -13.19 -7.23 -7.02
C GLN A 15 -12.32 -6.09 -6.47
N PHE A 16 -12.24 -5.95 -5.15
CA PHE A 16 -11.33 -5.00 -4.50
C PHE A 16 -9.88 -5.23 -4.95
N CYS A 17 -9.38 -6.47 -4.88
CA CYS A 17 -8.00 -6.78 -5.29
C CYS A 17 -7.75 -6.42 -6.75
N SER A 18 -8.70 -6.74 -7.65
CA SER A 18 -8.60 -6.39 -9.06
C SER A 18 -8.56 -4.87 -9.28
N LEU A 19 -9.48 -4.12 -8.65
CA LEU A 19 -9.52 -2.66 -8.75
C LEU A 19 -8.26 -2.01 -8.17
N ALA A 20 -7.73 -2.55 -7.06
CA ALA A 20 -6.53 -2.04 -6.43
C ALA A 20 -5.29 -2.24 -7.32
N CYS A 21 -5.17 -3.40 -7.98
CA CYS A 21 -4.10 -3.67 -8.96
C CYS A 21 -4.20 -2.75 -10.18
N GLN A 22 -5.41 -2.57 -10.73
CA GLN A 22 -5.66 -1.64 -11.83
C GLN A 22 -5.31 -0.19 -11.47
N ALA A 23 -5.70 0.25 -10.27
CA ALA A 23 -5.37 1.58 -9.77
C ALA A 23 -3.84 1.75 -9.60
N TYR A 24 -3.15 0.74 -9.08
CA TYR A 24 -1.69 0.76 -8.97
C TYR A 24 -1.03 0.94 -10.35
N ASN A 25 -1.46 0.17 -11.36
CA ASN A 25 -0.95 0.32 -12.73
C ASN A 25 -1.30 1.68 -13.35
N ALA A 26 -2.50 2.22 -13.08
CA ALA A 26 -2.87 3.56 -13.54
C ALA A 26 -1.96 4.63 -12.93
N LEU A 27 -1.68 4.55 -11.63
CA LEU A 27 -0.79 5.48 -10.94
C LEU A 27 0.65 5.38 -11.46
N ARG A 28 1.16 4.15 -11.67
CA ARG A 28 2.49 3.90 -12.25
C ARG A 28 2.68 4.57 -13.61
N LYS A 29 1.66 4.50 -14.48
CA LYS A 29 1.68 5.17 -15.80
C LYS A 29 1.78 6.69 -15.69
N SER A 30 1.30 7.27 -14.58
CA SER A 30 1.39 8.70 -14.28
C SER A 30 2.51 9.07 -13.29
N ALA A 31 3.40 8.14 -12.94
CA ALA A 31 4.37 8.34 -11.86
C ALA A 31 5.26 9.57 -12.09
N GLY A 32 5.70 9.82 -13.32
CA GLY A 32 6.52 11.00 -13.63
C GLY A 32 5.83 12.33 -13.29
N LEU A 33 4.52 12.45 -13.50
CA LEU A 33 3.77 13.64 -13.12
C LEU A 33 3.71 13.81 -11.60
N VAL A 34 3.47 12.71 -10.88
CA VAL A 34 3.43 12.70 -9.41
C VAL A 34 4.78 13.09 -8.83
N LEU A 35 5.87 12.50 -9.33
CA LEU A 35 7.23 12.79 -8.88
C LEU A 35 7.62 14.25 -9.16
N ASN A 36 7.32 14.76 -10.36
CA ASN A 36 7.57 16.17 -10.70
C ASN A 36 6.81 17.12 -9.77
N LEU A 37 5.56 16.81 -9.43
CA LEU A 37 4.78 17.61 -8.49
C LEU A 37 5.42 17.60 -7.10
N LEU A 38 5.87 16.44 -6.62
CA LEU A 38 6.57 16.33 -5.33
C LEU A 38 7.90 17.11 -5.33
N SER A 39 8.65 17.09 -6.44
CA SER A 39 9.85 17.91 -6.58
C SER A 39 9.56 19.41 -6.50
N LEU A 40 8.45 19.88 -7.08
CA LEU A 40 8.03 21.29 -6.94
C LEU A 40 7.56 21.64 -5.52
N MET A 41 7.22 20.63 -4.71
CA MET A 41 6.78 20.80 -3.32
C MET A 41 7.93 20.67 -2.31
N SER A 42 9.17 20.48 -2.76
CA SER A 42 10.35 20.33 -1.89
C SER A 42 10.54 21.48 -0.92
N ASP A 43 10.16 22.71 -1.31
CA ASP A 43 10.31 23.92 -0.49
C ASP A 43 9.00 24.37 0.17
N ALA A 44 7.94 23.57 0.09
CA ALA A 44 6.62 23.92 0.62
C ALA A 44 6.50 23.81 2.16
N GLY A 45 7.57 23.40 2.85
CA GLY A 45 7.58 23.27 4.32
C GLY A 45 6.86 22.04 4.87
N ILE A 46 6.63 21.01 4.05
CA ILE A 46 5.96 19.76 4.45
C ILE A 46 6.93 18.92 5.28
N GLU A 47 6.63 18.69 6.56
CA GLU A 47 7.55 18.09 7.53
C GLU A 47 8.20 16.77 7.05
N ASP A 48 7.41 15.81 6.57
CA ASP A 48 7.90 14.51 6.12
C ASP A 48 8.61 14.53 4.75
N LEU A 49 8.50 15.62 3.99
CA LEU A 49 9.08 15.79 2.65
C LEU A 49 10.26 16.76 2.66
N SER A 50 10.07 17.99 3.13
CA SER A 50 11.07 19.07 3.12
C SER A 50 11.95 19.10 4.36
N ASN A 51 11.44 18.68 5.52
CA ASN A 51 12.13 18.78 6.81
C ASN A 51 12.43 17.40 7.42
N ASN A 52 12.48 16.36 6.58
CA ASN A 52 12.65 15.01 7.05
C ASN A 52 14.05 14.85 7.67
N PRO A 53 14.17 14.38 8.92
CA PRO A 53 15.47 14.28 9.59
C PRO A 53 16.37 13.16 9.04
N VAL A 54 15.84 12.26 8.20
CA VAL A 54 16.53 11.06 7.70
C VAL A 54 17.00 11.20 6.25
N ALA A 55 16.31 12.01 5.44
CA ALA A 55 16.64 12.23 4.03
C ALA A 55 16.21 13.63 3.60
N ASP A 56 16.90 14.22 2.63
CA ASP A 56 16.41 15.42 1.95
C ASP A 56 15.17 15.11 1.09
N ALA A 57 14.54 16.16 0.56
CA ALA A 57 13.34 16.02 -0.27
C ALA A 57 13.57 15.06 -1.46
N ASP A 58 14.74 15.12 -2.08
CA ASP A 58 15.12 14.22 -3.17
C ASP A 58 15.20 12.76 -2.71
N GLY A 59 15.79 12.48 -1.55
CA GLY A 59 15.83 11.14 -0.97
C GLY A 59 14.45 10.60 -0.58
N VAL A 60 13.53 11.46 -0.14
CA VAL A 60 12.12 11.07 0.10
C VAL A 60 11.41 10.77 -1.21
N ILE A 61 11.58 11.60 -2.24
CA ILE A 61 11.00 11.42 -3.56
C ILE A 61 11.53 10.14 -4.23
N ALA A 62 12.83 9.85 -4.11
CA ALA A 62 13.43 8.62 -4.61
C ALA A 62 12.79 7.37 -3.98
N LYS A 63 12.50 7.40 -2.67
CA LYS A 63 11.76 6.31 -2.01
C LYS A 63 10.34 6.17 -2.57
N VAL A 64 9.66 7.26 -2.92
CA VAL A 64 8.34 7.20 -3.56
C VAL A 64 8.45 6.57 -4.95
N GLU A 65 9.46 6.95 -5.74
CA GLU A 65 9.74 6.36 -7.04
C GLU A 65 9.99 4.84 -6.94
N GLU A 66 10.79 4.41 -5.97
CA GLU A 66 11.03 2.99 -5.70
C GLU A 66 9.72 2.20 -5.48
N ARG A 67 8.74 2.79 -4.78
CA ARG A 67 7.43 2.15 -4.53
C ARG A 67 6.57 2.00 -5.78
N PHE A 68 6.79 2.83 -6.80
CA PHE A 68 6.10 2.65 -8.08
C PHE A 68 6.64 1.45 -8.87
N MET A 69 7.81 0.91 -8.53
CA MET A 69 8.38 -0.29 -9.16
C MET A 69 8.43 -0.20 -10.70
N LEU A 70 8.79 0.96 -11.25
CA LEU A 70 8.66 1.30 -12.67
C LEU A 70 9.40 0.36 -13.65
N HIS A 71 10.34 -0.44 -13.15
CA HIS A 71 11.07 -1.45 -13.91
C HIS A 71 10.24 -2.70 -14.24
N LEU A 72 9.13 -2.94 -13.54
CA LEU A 72 8.24 -4.09 -13.79
C LEU A 72 7.31 -3.81 -14.98
N SER A 73 6.89 -4.87 -15.68
CA SER A 73 5.75 -4.81 -16.58
C SER A 73 4.41 -4.68 -15.83
N ASP A 74 3.34 -4.30 -16.52
CA ASP A 74 1.99 -4.17 -15.92
C ASP A 74 1.58 -5.49 -15.21
N ASP A 75 1.78 -6.65 -15.84
CA ASP A 75 1.43 -7.96 -15.26
C ASP A 75 2.27 -8.31 -14.02
N GLU A 76 3.58 -7.99 -14.05
CA GLU A 76 4.47 -8.22 -12.92
C GLU A 76 4.14 -7.31 -11.74
N ALA A 77 3.78 -6.06 -12.03
CA ALA A 77 3.34 -5.08 -11.04
C ALA A 77 2.03 -5.51 -10.36
N GLU A 78 1.07 -6.09 -11.09
CA GLU A 78 -0.14 -6.65 -10.48
C GLU A 78 0.18 -7.81 -9.54
N ARG A 79 1.04 -8.74 -9.95
CA ARG A 79 1.46 -9.86 -9.08
C ARG A 79 2.19 -9.37 -7.84
N TYR A 80 3.10 -8.42 -7.99
CA TYR A 80 3.82 -7.79 -6.88
C TYR A 80 2.84 -7.14 -5.90
N PHE A 81 1.92 -6.32 -6.41
CA PHE A 81 0.97 -5.59 -5.57
C PHE A 81 -0.03 -6.53 -4.89
N LEU A 82 -0.52 -7.55 -5.59
CA LEU A 82 -1.36 -8.59 -5.00
C LEU A 82 -0.62 -9.36 -3.89
N GLY A 83 0.68 -9.63 -4.08
CA GLY A 83 1.55 -10.18 -3.04
C GLY A 83 1.54 -9.32 -1.77
N LEU A 84 1.76 -8.02 -1.91
CA LEU A 84 1.71 -7.08 -0.77
C LEU A 84 0.36 -7.10 -0.05
N ILE A 85 -0.75 -7.14 -0.80
CA ILE A 85 -2.10 -7.24 -0.20
C ILE A 85 -2.20 -8.51 0.67
N ASN A 86 -1.74 -9.65 0.15
CA ASN A 86 -1.78 -10.93 0.87
C ASN A 86 -0.85 -10.95 2.08
N ASP A 87 0.33 -10.34 1.99
CA ASP A 87 1.27 -10.21 3.10
C ASP A 87 0.67 -9.36 4.21
N CYS A 88 0.00 -8.26 3.88
CA CYS A 88 -0.73 -7.45 4.85
C CYS A 88 -1.85 -8.24 5.54
N LEU A 89 -2.58 -9.08 4.82
CA LEU A 89 -3.58 -9.96 5.42
C LEU A 89 -2.97 -10.96 6.39
N THR A 90 -1.88 -11.61 5.97
CA THR A 90 -1.19 -12.63 6.78
C THR A 90 -0.58 -12.00 8.03
N ALA A 91 -0.07 -10.78 7.95
CA ALA A 91 0.44 -10.03 9.11
C ALA A 91 -0.67 -9.62 10.11
N ILE A 92 -1.92 -9.48 9.64
CA ILE A 92 -3.07 -9.15 10.49
C ILE A 92 -3.70 -10.41 11.12
N ALA A 93 -3.57 -11.57 10.48
CA ALA A 93 -4.17 -12.83 10.95
C ALA A 93 -3.83 -13.22 12.41
N PRO A 94 -2.58 -13.07 12.91
CA PRO A 94 -2.25 -13.33 14.31
C PRO A 94 -3.00 -12.40 15.27
N ARG A 95 -3.12 -11.11 14.92
CA ARG A 95 -3.83 -10.14 15.77
C ARG A 95 -5.32 -10.42 15.85
N VAL A 96 -5.91 -10.89 14.77
CA VAL A 96 -7.31 -11.34 14.76
C VAL A 96 -7.48 -12.58 15.65
N MET A 97 -6.57 -13.55 15.55
CA MET A 97 -6.56 -14.73 16.42
C MET A 97 -6.41 -14.36 17.90
N ASP A 98 -5.56 -13.39 18.25
CA ASP A 98 -5.40 -12.90 19.62
C ASP A 98 -6.67 -12.22 20.16
N VAL A 99 -7.42 -11.51 19.31
CA VAL A 99 -8.71 -10.92 19.69
C VAL A 99 -9.76 -12.01 19.95
N PHE A 100 -9.81 -13.05 19.10
CA PHE A 100 -10.70 -14.18 19.35
C PHE A 100 -10.31 -14.98 20.59
N HIS A 101 -9.01 -15.20 20.81
CA HIS A 101 -8.50 -15.89 21.99
C HIS A 101 -8.80 -15.11 23.27
N SER A 102 -8.54 -13.81 23.30
CA SER A 102 -8.84 -12.96 24.46
C SER A 102 -10.34 -12.86 24.74
N PHE A 103 -11.20 -12.81 23.70
CA PHE A 103 -12.64 -12.86 23.88
C PHE A 103 -13.13 -14.22 24.43
N ALA A 104 -12.56 -15.33 23.93
CA ALA A 104 -12.90 -16.67 24.42
C ALA A 104 -12.44 -16.91 25.87
N VAL A 105 -11.27 -16.36 26.25
CA VAL A 105 -10.75 -16.41 27.62
C VAL A 105 -11.54 -15.48 28.55
N ALA A 106 -11.96 -14.31 28.10
CA ALA A 106 -12.78 -13.37 28.88
C ALA A 106 -14.23 -13.84 29.10
N ARG A 107 -14.70 -14.83 28.32
CA ARG A 107 -16.03 -15.44 28.46
C ARG A 107 -16.03 -16.68 29.38
N ARG A 108 -14.91 -17.00 30.02
CA ARG A 108 -14.75 -18.03 31.05
C ARG A 108 -14.47 -17.40 32.41
#